data_AF-A0A8J4XY96-F1
#
_entry.id   AF-A0A8J4XY96-F1
#
_cell.length_a   1.000
_cell.length_b   1.000
_cell.length_c   1.000
_cell.angle_alpha   90.00
_cell.angle_beta   90.00
_cell.angle_gamma   90.00
#
_symmetry.space_group_name_H-M   'P 1'
#
loop_
_entity.id
_entity.type
_entity.pdbx_description
1 polymer ?
#
loop_
_entity_poly.entity_id
_entity_poly.type
_entity_poly.pdbx_seq_one_letter_code
_entity_poly.pdbx_strand_id
1 'polypeptide(L)'
;MRYRTANTANEARVDISARGFWTRGQRAFMDIRIFDPMAACHRELSLEAAHQRNEQEKIRAYGKRIQHVDQGSFTPLVFTTSGGMGSKAKCFYSRLADVMAEKKHQPRSHVVAWMRCRLSFSLFRSALLCLRGTRYSAPTTIDIAGLNYQATVVESSILV
;
A
#
# COMPACT_ATOMS: atom_id res chain seq x y z
N MET A 1 22.14 18.52 9.83
CA MET A 1 21.04 17.88 9.07
C MET A 1 19.95 17.41 10.03
N ARG A 2 18.78 18.04 10.03
CA ARG A 2 17.72 17.82 11.04
C ARG A 2 16.68 16.82 10.51
N TYR A 3 16.34 15.81 11.31
CA TYR A 3 15.49 14.64 11.01
C TYR A 3 13.99 14.95 10.83
N ARG A 4 13.64 16.03 10.11
CA ARG A 4 12.27 16.58 10.10
C ARG A 4 11.21 15.75 9.34
N THR A 5 11.60 14.74 8.55
CA THR A 5 10.66 14.03 7.66
C THR A 5 10.42 12.56 8.01
N ALA A 6 11.15 11.99 8.98
CA ALA A 6 10.93 10.62 9.38
C ALA A 6 9.62 10.53 10.18
N ASN A 7 8.78 9.53 9.90
CA ASN A 7 7.54 9.35 10.63
C ASN A 7 7.86 8.98 12.10
N THR A 8 7.50 9.87 13.03
CA THR A 8 7.72 9.72 14.47
C THR A 8 6.48 9.29 15.23
N ALA A 9 5.38 8.96 14.54
CA ALA A 9 4.17 8.49 15.20
C ALA A 9 4.45 7.21 16.00
N ASN A 10 3.80 7.09 17.17
CA ASN A 10 3.82 5.84 17.93
C ASN A 10 3.26 4.71 17.06
N GLU A 11 3.93 3.56 17.11
CA GLU A 11 3.58 2.38 16.29
C GLU A 11 3.63 2.59 14.76
N ALA A 12 4.51 3.47 14.25
CA ALA A 12 4.74 3.62 12.81
C ALA A 12 5.31 2.34 12.15
N ARG A 13 4.44 1.36 11.89
CA ARG A 13 4.71 0.08 11.24
C ARG A 13 4.64 0.22 9.72
N VAL A 14 5.38 -0.66 9.05
CA VAL A 14 5.36 -0.85 7.60
C VAL A 14 4.55 -2.11 7.27
N ASP A 15 3.93 -2.13 6.10
CA ASP A 15 2.94 -3.16 5.74
C ASP A 15 3.52 -4.58 5.68
N ILE A 16 4.74 -4.72 5.14
CA ILE A 16 5.34 -6.03 4.87
C ILE A 16 6.78 -6.05 5.37
N SER A 17 7.20 -7.18 5.93
CA SER A 17 8.61 -7.47 6.19
C SER A 17 8.97 -8.89 5.76
N ALA A 18 10.17 -9.05 5.20
CA ALA A 18 10.68 -10.34 4.73
C ALA A 18 12.17 -10.45 5.05
N ARG A 19 12.62 -11.57 5.62
CA ARG A 19 14.04 -11.81 5.90
C ARG A 19 14.71 -12.47 4.69
N GLY A 20 15.91 -12.01 4.32
CA GLY A 20 16.70 -12.61 3.25
C GLY A 20 16.28 -12.24 1.83
N PHE A 21 15.37 -11.27 1.65
CA PHE A 21 14.81 -10.95 0.33
C PHE A 21 15.85 -10.27 -0.59
N TRP A 22 16.47 -9.19 -0.09
CA TRP A 22 17.54 -8.47 -0.81
C TRP A 22 18.93 -8.98 -0.45
N THR A 23 19.20 -9.11 0.84
CA THR A 23 20.48 -9.58 1.38
C THR A 23 20.23 -10.70 2.37
N ARG A 24 21.01 -11.78 2.29
CA ARG A 24 20.90 -12.93 3.20
C ARG A 24 21.01 -12.47 4.66
N GLY A 25 20.09 -12.92 5.50
CA GLY A 25 20.07 -12.59 6.94
C GLY A 25 19.49 -11.21 7.28
N GLN A 26 19.49 -10.24 6.36
CA GLN A 26 18.90 -8.92 6.59
C GLN A 26 17.38 -8.94 6.42
N ARG A 27 16.65 -8.14 7.21
CA ARG A 27 15.23 -7.88 6.98
C ARG A 27 15.06 -6.79 5.91
N ALA A 28 14.26 -7.10 4.90
CA ALA A 28 13.68 -6.13 4.00
C ALA A 28 12.31 -5.71 4.53
N PHE A 29 12.01 -4.43 4.39
CA PHE A 29 10.74 -3.81 4.75
C PHE A 29 10.14 -3.16 3.51
N MET A 30 8.85 -3.37 3.32
CA MET A 30 8.10 -2.83 2.19
C MET A 30 6.83 -2.18 2.69
N ASP A 31 6.47 -1.10 2.04
CA ASP A 31 5.27 -0.34 2.31
C ASP A 31 4.58 -0.07 0.96
N ILE A 32 3.29 -0.33 0.91
CA ILE A 32 2.48 -0.31 -0.32
C ILE A 32 1.77 1.04 -0.39
N ARG A 33 1.84 1.67 -1.57
CA ARG A 33 1.01 2.83 -1.91
C ARG A 33 0.34 2.58 -3.24
N ILE A 34 -0.97 2.81 -3.29
CA ILE A 34 -1.74 2.87 -4.53
C ILE A 34 -2.18 4.31 -4.70
N PHE A 35 -1.91 4.92 -5.86
CA PHE A 35 -2.35 6.28 -6.17
C PHE A 35 -3.12 6.34 -7.49
N ASP A 36 -4.01 7.32 -7.62
CA ASP A 36 -4.68 7.60 -8.88
C ASP A 36 -3.84 8.56 -9.74
N PRO A 37 -3.32 8.11 -10.90
CA PRO A 37 -2.55 8.97 -11.79
C PRO A 37 -3.38 10.10 -12.40
N MET A 38 -4.71 9.99 -12.42
CA MET A 38 -5.61 11.02 -12.98
C MET A 38 -6.06 12.05 -11.95
N ALA A 39 -5.65 11.90 -10.68
CA ALA A 39 -5.99 12.85 -9.63
C ALA A 39 -5.44 14.26 -9.94
N ALA A 40 -6.17 15.30 -9.53
CA ALA A 40 -5.80 16.69 -9.80
C ALA A 40 -4.38 17.06 -9.31
N CYS A 41 -3.93 16.46 -8.21
CA CYS A 41 -2.59 16.68 -7.67
C CYS A 41 -1.45 16.12 -8.54
N HIS A 42 -1.75 15.27 -9.52
CA HIS A 42 -0.81 14.71 -10.48
C HIS A 42 -0.96 15.31 -11.89
N ARG A 43 -1.91 16.23 -12.11
CA ARG A 43 -2.26 16.76 -13.44
C ARG A 43 -1.07 17.36 -14.21
N GLU A 44 -0.16 18.02 -13.49
CA GLU A 44 1.02 18.68 -14.08
C GLU A 44 2.26 17.78 -14.13
N LEU A 45 2.16 16.56 -13.60
CA LEU A 45 3.28 15.62 -13.52
C LEU A 45 3.19 14.57 -14.61
N SER A 46 4.34 14.21 -15.18
CA SER A 46 4.43 12.96 -15.94
C SER A 46 4.15 11.77 -15.02
N LEU A 47 3.67 10.66 -15.57
CA LEU A 47 3.41 9.44 -14.80
C LEU A 47 4.67 8.97 -14.05
N GLU A 48 5.83 9.06 -14.69
CA GLU A 48 7.10 8.72 -14.06
C GLU A 48 7.43 9.67 -12.90
N ALA A 49 7.26 10.98 -13.07
CA ALA A 49 7.47 11.96 -12.01
C ALA A 49 6.51 11.73 -10.83
N ALA A 50 5.25 11.37 -11.10
CA ALA A 50 4.28 11.01 -10.08
C ALA A 50 4.71 9.76 -9.29
N HIS A 51 5.20 8.72 -9.97
CA HIS A 51 5.78 7.54 -9.30
C HIS A 51 6.99 7.92 -8.44
N GLN A 52 7.95 8.66 -8.99
CA GLN A 52 9.16 9.07 -8.28
C GLN A 52 8.83 9.90 -7.04
N ARG A 53 7.90 10.86 -7.15
CA ARG A 53 7.41 11.66 -6.02
C ARG A 53 6.86 10.77 -4.91
N ASN A 54 5.96 9.86 -5.25
CA ASN A 54 5.34 8.94 -4.29
C ASN A 54 6.36 7.99 -3.64
N GLU A 55 7.32 7.46 -4.41
CA GLU A 55 8.41 6.63 -3.89
C GLU A 55 9.28 7.42 -2.91
N GLN A 56 9.67 8.65 -3.28
CA GLN A 56 10.51 9.51 -2.45
C GLN A 56 9.82 9.91 -1.15
N GLU A 57 8.52 10.18 -1.17
CA GLU A 57 7.76 10.49 0.05
C GLU A 57 7.83 9.34 1.07
N LYS A 58 7.60 8.10 0.62
CA LYS A 58 7.72 6.92 1.49
C LYS A 58 9.17 6.68 1.96
N ILE A 59 10.15 6.88 1.09
CA ILE A 59 11.57 6.77 1.46
C ILE A 59 11.95 7.80 2.52
N ARG A 60 11.48 9.05 2.37
CA ARG A 60 11.72 10.12 3.35
C ARG A 60 11.07 9.82 4.70
N ALA A 61 9.88 9.20 4.68
CA ALA A 61 9.13 8.84 5.88
C ALA A 61 9.75 7.68 6.66
N TYR A 62 10.19 6.60 5.98
CA TYR A 62 10.57 5.35 6.64
C TYR A 62 12.02 4.93 6.44
N GLY A 63 12.64 5.31 5.32
CA GLY A 63 13.94 4.77 4.91
C GLY A 63 15.05 4.99 5.94
N LYS A 64 15.13 6.19 6.50
CA LYS A 64 16.16 6.53 7.50
C LYS A 64 15.99 5.74 8.81
N ARG A 65 14.75 5.59 9.30
CA ARG A 65 14.44 4.81 10.51
C ARG A 65 14.83 3.35 10.30
N ILE A 66 14.42 2.77 9.18
CA ILE A 66 14.65 1.36 8.87
C ILE A 66 16.14 1.06 8.69
N GLN A 67 16.87 1.96 8.02
CA GLN A 67 18.30 1.77 7.79
C GLN A 67 19.12 1.88 9.09
N HIS A 68 18.84 2.86 9.96
CA HIS A 68 19.68 3.11 11.13
C HIS A 68 19.20 2.43 12.42
N VAL A 69 17.91 2.18 12.58
CA VAL A 69 17.33 1.56 13.78
C VAL A 69 17.09 0.07 13.55
N ASP A 70 16.33 -0.27 12.51
CA ASP A 70 15.96 -1.66 12.22
C ASP A 70 17.08 -2.43 11.50
N GLN A 71 18.15 -1.74 11.08
CA GLN A 71 19.29 -2.28 10.30
C GLN A 71 18.84 -3.07 9.06
N GLY A 72 17.72 -2.63 8.47
CA GLY A 72 17.07 -3.28 7.34
C GLY A 72 17.17 -2.51 6.03
N SER A 73 16.73 -3.14 4.96
CA SER A 73 16.51 -2.47 3.66
C SER A 73 15.06 -2.03 3.53
N PHE A 74 14.83 -0.86 2.93
CA PHE A 74 13.48 -0.35 2.66
C PHE A 74 13.19 -0.29 1.17
N THR A 75 12.00 -0.72 0.76
CA THR A 75 11.54 -0.66 -0.64
C THR A 75 10.10 -0.17 -0.71
N PRO A 76 9.84 1.04 -1.25
CA PRO A 76 8.48 1.51 -1.46
C PRO A 76 7.85 0.75 -2.65
N LEU A 77 6.67 0.19 -2.45
CA LEU A 77 5.89 -0.49 -3.47
C LEU A 77 4.76 0.42 -3.94
N VAL A 78 5.07 1.30 -4.89
CA VAL A 78 4.12 2.27 -5.42
C VAL A 78 3.48 1.75 -6.71
N PHE A 79 2.16 1.69 -6.70
CA PHE A 79 1.32 1.27 -7.82
C PHE A 79 0.32 2.36 -8.22
N THR A 80 -0.11 2.37 -9.48
CA THR A 80 -1.30 3.12 -9.88
C THR A 80 -2.56 2.28 -9.66
N THR A 81 -3.72 2.94 -9.57
CA THR A 81 -5.05 2.28 -9.61
C THR A 81 -5.23 1.37 -10.85
N SER A 82 -4.61 1.73 -11.97
CA SER A 82 -4.61 0.94 -13.21
C SER A 82 -3.57 -0.20 -13.26
N GLY A 83 -2.72 -0.36 -12.24
CA GLY A 83 -1.71 -1.42 -12.17
C GLY A 83 -0.33 -1.09 -12.74
N GLY A 84 -0.07 0.18 -13.04
CA GLY A 84 1.28 0.70 -13.29
C GLY A 84 2.16 0.57 -12.05
N MET A 85 3.46 0.32 -12.24
CA MET A 85 4.43 0.12 -11.16
C MET A 85 5.51 1.19 -11.19
N GLY A 86 5.87 1.70 -10.02
CA GLY A 86 7.06 2.51 -9.85
C GLY A 86 8.36 1.72 -10.09
N SER A 87 9.47 2.45 -10.18
CA SER A 87 10.79 1.88 -10.45
C SER A 87 11.22 0.84 -9.40
N LYS A 88 11.02 1.14 -8.11
CA LYS A 88 11.38 0.28 -6.98
C LYS A 88 10.43 -0.91 -6.89
N ALA A 89 9.15 -0.67 -7.12
CA ALA A 89 8.13 -1.73 -7.17
C ALA A 89 8.43 -2.73 -8.30
N LYS A 90 8.81 -2.27 -9.50
CA LYS A 90 9.17 -3.13 -10.64
C LYS A 90 10.39 -4.00 -10.33
N CYS A 91 11.42 -3.44 -9.70
CA CYS A 91 12.62 -4.18 -9.28
C CYS A 91 12.26 -5.28 -8.26
N PHE A 92 11.49 -4.91 -7.22
CA PHE A 92 10.97 -5.86 -6.23
C PHE A 92 10.18 -6.99 -6.89
N TYR A 93 9.27 -6.62 -7.80
CA TYR A 93 8.40 -7.56 -8.48
C TYR A 93 9.17 -8.56 -9.35
N SER A 94 10.20 -8.10 -10.06
CA SER A 94 11.09 -8.96 -10.84
C SER A 94 11.82 -9.96 -9.95
N ARG A 95 12.42 -9.49 -8.85
CA ARG A 95 13.13 -10.35 -7.91
C ARG A 95 12.20 -11.37 -7.25
N LEU A 96 11.00 -10.94 -6.86
CA LEU A 96 9.99 -11.82 -6.28
C LEU A 96 9.60 -12.91 -7.27
N ALA A 97 9.44 -12.59 -8.56
CA ALA A 97 9.14 -13.58 -9.58
C ALA A 97 10.26 -14.64 -9.72
N ASP A 98 11.52 -14.23 -9.67
CA ASP A 98 12.66 -15.15 -9.73
C ASP A 98 12.67 -16.10 -8.54
N VAL A 99 12.53 -15.56 -7.32
CA VAL A 99 12.48 -16.36 -6.08
C VAL A 99 11.29 -17.32 -6.08
N MET A 100 10.13 -16.88 -6.59
CA MET A 100 8.95 -17.72 -6.67
C MET A 100 9.08 -18.82 -7.74
N ALA A 101 9.71 -18.52 -8.88
CA ALA A 101 9.96 -19.49 -9.93
C ALA A 101 10.89 -20.60 -9.45
N GLU A 102 11.97 -20.23 -8.76
CA GLU A 102 12.89 -21.18 -8.13
C GLU A 102 12.16 -22.04 -7.08
N LYS A 103 11.42 -21.41 -6.16
CA LYS A 103 10.71 -22.13 -5.09
C LYS A 103 9.62 -23.08 -5.60
N LYS A 104 8.95 -22.74 -6.71
CA LYS A 104 7.86 -23.54 -7.27
C LYS A 104 8.32 -24.50 -8.37
N HIS A 105 9.59 -24.46 -8.78
CA HIS A 105 10.11 -25.20 -9.93
C HIS A 105 9.25 -24.98 -11.20
N GLN A 106 8.81 -23.74 -11.42
CA GLN A 106 7.96 -23.36 -12.56
C GLN A 106 8.69 -22.36 -13.45
N PRO A 107 8.40 -22.33 -14.77
CA PRO A 107 8.98 -21.34 -15.65
C PRO A 107 8.57 -19.93 -15.21
N ARG A 108 9.53 -19.02 -15.20
CA ARG A 108 9.35 -17.63 -14.75
C ARG A 108 8.19 -16.93 -15.45
N SER A 109 7.98 -17.20 -16.74
CA SER A 109 6.86 -16.64 -17.52
C SER A 109 5.50 -16.96 -16.92
N HIS A 110 5.27 -18.21 -16.48
CA HIS A 110 4.02 -18.63 -15.85
C HIS A 110 3.83 -17.94 -14.49
N VAL A 111 4.90 -17.86 -13.71
CA VAL A 111 4.88 -17.19 -12.39
C VAL A 111 4.58 -15.70 -12.54
N VAL A 112 5.25 -15.01 -13.47
CA VAL A 112 4.99 -13.58 -13.74
C VAL A 112 3.56 -13.37 -14.23
N ALA A 113 3.06 -14.19 -15.16
CA ALA A 113 1.68 -14.10 -15.64
C ALA A 113 0.67 -14.27 -14.49
N TRP A 114 0.88 -15.27 -13.64
CA TRP A 114 0.06 -15.51 -12.46
C TRP A 114 0.12 -14.35 -11.46
N MET A 115 1.32 -13.85 -11.15
CA MET A 115 1.49 -12.70 -10.25
C MET A 115 0.80 -11.45 -10.81
N ARG A 116 0.90 -11.20 -12.13
CA ARG A 116 0.30 -10.01 -12.77
C ARG A 116 -1.20 -10.08 -12.70
N CYS A 117 -1.75 -11.24 -13.03
CA CYS A 117 -3.17 -11.54 -12.90
C CYS A 117 -3.67 -11.30 -11.47
N ARG A 118 -3.00 -11.86 -10.45
CA ARG A 118 -3.39 -11.67 -9.05
C ARG A 118 -3.31 -10.23 -8.59
N LEU A 119 -2.28 -9.50 -8.99
CA LEU A 119 -2.15 -8.08 -8.66
C LEU A 119 -3.27 -7.27 -9.30
N SER A 120 -3.53 -7.46 -10.60
CA SER A 120 -4.62 -6.77 -11.32
C SER A 120 -5.98 -7.03 -10.68
N PHE A 121 -6.31 -8.28 -10.33
CA PHE A 121 -7.56 -8.59 -9.63
C PHE A 121 -7.63 -7.96 -8.23
N SER A 122 -6.51 -7.87 -7.51
CA SER A 122 -6.47 -7.26 -6.18
C SER A 122 -6.67 -5.75 -6.26
N LEU A 123 -6.03 -5.07 -7.22
CA LEU A 123 -6.21 -3.64 -7.47
C LEU A 123 -7.64 -3.33 -7.93
N PHE A 124 -8.18 -4.13 -8.85
CA PHE A 124 -9.56 -3.96 -9.32
C PHE A 124 -10.57 -4.14 -8.20
N ARG A 125 -10.41 -5.17 -7.35
CA ARG A 125 -11.27 -5.37 -6.17
C ARG A 125 -11.18 -4.21 -5.18
N SER A 126 -9.97 -3.67 -4.96
CA SER A 126 -9.78 -2.51 -4.09
C SER A 126 -10.47 -1.27 -4.65
N ALA A 127 -10.33 -0.99 -5.95
CA ALA A 127 -11.01 0.11 -6.63
C ALA A 127 -12.54 -0.04 -6.60
N LEU A 128 -13.06 -1.25 -6.84
CA LEU A 128 -14.48 -1.55 -6.72
C LEU A 128 -15.00 -1.36 -5.29
N LEU A 129 -14.22 -1.74 -4.28
CA LEU A 129 -14.57 -1.50 -2.88
C LEU A 129 -14.63 -0.01 -2.57
N CYS A 130 -13.66 0.79 -3.05
CA CYS A 130 -13.70 2.24 -2.92
C CYS A 130 -14.93 2.87 -3.60
N LEU A 131 -15.35 2.35 -4.77
CA LEU A 131 -16.54 2.86 -5.47
C LEU A 131 -17.85 2.46 -4.78
N ARG A 132 -17.93 1.24 -4.23
CA ARG A 132 -19.13 0.77 -3.51
C ARG A 132 -19.22 1.27 -2.08
N GLY A 133 -18.07 1.64 -1.50
CA GLY A 133 -17.88 1.96 -0.10
C GLY A 133 -17.93 3.44 0.19
N THR A 134 -19.11 4.05 0.05
CA THR A 134 -19.53 5.18 0.90
C THR A 134 -21.06 5.18 0.97
N ARG A 135 -21.66 4.14 1.55
CA ARG A 135 -23.02 4.25 2.09
C ARG A 135 -22.94 4.84 3.49
N TYR A 136 -22.47 6.08 3.60
CA TYR A 136 -23.08 6.92 4.62
C TYR A 136 -24.47 7.21 4.06
N SER A 137 -25.51 6.57 4.60
CA SER A 137 -26.76 7.31 4.69
C SER A 137 -26.38 8.59 5.43
N ALA A 138 -26.56 9.74 4.79
CA ALA A 138 -26.52 10.99 5.54
C ALA A 138 -27.39 10.76 6.79
N PRO A 139 -26.94 11.14 8.00
CA PRO A 139 -27.88 11.21 9.10
C PRO A 139 -28.92 12.23 8.64
N THR A 140 -30.08 11.74 8.19
CA THR A 140 -31.26 12.58 8.05
C THR A 140 -31.48 13.10 9.45
N THR A 141 -31.25 14.40 9.66
CA THR A 141 -31.71 15.06 10.87
C THR A 141 -33.24 15.00 10.81
N ILE A 142 -33.81 13.92 11.32
CA ILE A 142 -35.20 13.91 11.71
C ILE A 142 -35.20 14.74 12.99
N ASP A 143 -35.81 15.92 12.94
CA ASP A 143 -36.04 16.72 14.14
C ASP A 143 -37.06 15.97 15.00
N ILE A 144 -36.55 15.13 15.90
CA ILE A 144 -37.37 14.41 16.88
C ILE A 144 -37.40 15.26 18.15
N ALA A 145 -37.94 16.47 18.05
CA ALA A 145 -38.25 17.33 19.20
C ALA A 145 -39.42 16.80 20.06
N GLY A 146 -39.59 15.48 20.20
CA GLY A 146 -40.77 14.95 20.90
C GLY A 146 -40.83 13.47 21.29
N LEU A 147 -39.79 12.64 21.11
CA LEU A 147 -39.86 11.25 21.54
C LEU A 147 -38.59 10.84 22.30
N ASN A 148 -38.74 10.75 23.64
CA ASN A 148 -37.82 10.07 24.52
C ASN A 148 -37.77 8.58 24.15
N TYR A 149 -36.72 8.16 23.44
CA TYR A 149 -36.41 6.75 23.27
C TYR A 149 -34.93 6.53 23.57
N GLN A 150 -34.65 5.76 24.63
CA GLN A 150 -33.31 5.24 24.86
C GLN A 150 -33.04 4.14 23.83
N ALA A 151 -32.24 4.45 22.81
CA ALA A 151 -31.74 3.46 21.87
C ALA A 151 -30.32 3.04 22.28
N THR A 152 -30.22 1.82 22.77
CA THR A 152 -28.99 1.11 23.10
C THR A 152 -28.07 1.03 21.88
N VAL A 153 -26.82 1.46 22.02
CA VAL A 153 -25.78 1.26 21.01
C VAL A 153 -25.54 -0.24 20.88
N VAL A 154 -26.01 -0.86 19.78
CA VAL A 154 -25.58 -2.20 19.40
C VAL A 154 -24.29 -2.04 18.61
N GLU A 155 -23.18 -2.24 19.31
CA GLU A 155 -21.84 -2.31 18.77
C GLU A 155 -21.76 -3.52 17.82
N SER A 156 -21.87 -3.29 16.51
CA SER A 156 -21.70 -4.36 15.53
C SER A 156 -20.21 -4.63 15.33
N SER A 157 -19.68 -5.52 16.16
CA SER A 157 -18.42 -6.23 15.94
C SER A 157 -18.53 -7.04 14.65
N ILE A 158 -17.81 -6.64 13.59
CA ILE A 158 -17.57 -7.55 12.46
C ILE A 158 -16.36 -8.39 12.81
N LEU A 159 -16.66 -9.55 13.40
CA LEU A 159 -15.79 -10.72 13.42
C LEU A 159 -15.92 -11.49 12.10
N VAL A 160 -14.82 -12.17 11.76
CA VAL A 160 -14.56 -13.12 10.66
C VAL A 160 -13.93 -12.53 9.40
#